data_AF-A0A7W3PLU0-F1
#
_entry.id   AF-A0A7W3PLU0-F1
#
_cell.length_a   1.000
_cell.length_b   1.000
_cell.length_c   1.000
_cell.angle_alpha   90.00
_cell.angle_beta   90.00
_cell.angle_gamma   90.00
#
_symmetry.space_group_name_H-M   'P 1'
#
loop_
_entity.id
_entity.type
_entity.pdbx_description
1 polymer ?
#
loop_
_entity_poly.entity_id
_entity_poly.type
_entity_poly.pdbx_seq_one_letter_code
_entity_poly.pdbx_strand_id
1 'polypeptide(L)'
;AYVAPSAPQPIFVQAPEAPRPRGNRGAAGAIGLLAALGFAVLLLAAVLIIGWSAGRINVDSLVDTIVLTVTAWNFWMPVAVFYFAFWLLGAVINRGRWGHWVVWGVLVGVASYFGYILGALFQAPFWLLTARDGLALIGAEALSPYAIISFVLGRELTIWFGAWVSRRGKRVSEINDEAQLEYERTLEAGPQLYRG
;
A
#
# COMPACT_ATOMS: atom_id res chain seq x y z
N ALA A 1 30.88 -34.63 -64.80
CA ALA A 1 31.30 -34.18 -63.46
C ALA A 1 30.19 -34.53 -62.47
N TYR A 2 30.49 -35.27 -61.41
CA TYR A 2 29.50 -35.66 -60.40
C TYR A 2 29.31 -34.47 -59.44
N VAL A 3 28.10 -33.94 -59.33
CA VAL A 3 27.77 -32.86 -58.38
C VAL A 3 27.44 -33.52 -57.05
N ALA A 4 28.25 -33.29 -56.02
CA ALA A 4 27.97 -33.78 -54.68
C ALA A 4 26.78 -32.99 -54.06
N PRO A 5 25.80 -33.65 -53.43
CA PRO A 5 24.67 -32.96 -52.81
C PRO A 5 25.13 -32.09 -51.63
N SER A 6 24.62 -30.85 -51.54
CA SER A 6 24.93 -29.98 -50.40
C SER A 6 24.32 -30.56 -49.12
N ALA A 7 25.14 -30.66 -48.07
CA ALA A 7 24.65 -31.10 -46.77
C ALA A 7 23.74 -30.00 -46.18
N PRO A 8 22.56 -30.36 -45.62
CA PRO A 8 21.65 -29.39 -45.01
C PRO A 8 22.34 -28.68 -43.84
N GLN A 9 22.42 -27.35 -43.93
CA GLN A 9 22.97 -26.50 -42.88
C GLN A 9 22.03 -26.53 -41.66
N PRO A 10 22.52 -26.77 -40.44
CA PRO A 10 21.69 -26.74 -39.23
C PRO A 10 21.06 -25.35 -39.04
N ILE A 11 19.72 -25.27 -39.01
CA ILE A 11 18.99 -24.06 -38.62
C ILE A 11 18.89 -24.05 -37.10
N PHE A 12 19.53 -23.06 -36.48
CA PHE A 12 19.41 -22.83 -35.04
C PHE A 12 18.11 -22.06 -34.77
N VAL A 13 17.08 -22.77 -34.34
CA VAL A 13 15.84 -22.15 -33.84
C VAL A 13 16.11 -21.68 -32.42
N GLN A 14 15.88 -20.39 -32.15
CA GLN A 14 15.97 -19.87 -30.79
C GLN A 14 14.87 -20.51 -29.96
N ALA A 15 15.25 -21.10 -28.82
CA ALA A 15 14.28 -21.66 -27.89
C ALA A 15 13.38 -20.53 -27.34
N PRO A 16 12.07 -20.75 -27.18
CA PRO A 16 11.19 -19.78 -26.54
C PRO A 16 11.72 -19.37 -25.15
N GLU A 17 11.74 -18.07 -24.85
CA GLU A 17 12.13 -17.56 -23.53
C GLU A 17 10.98 -17.76 -22.53
N ALA A 18 11.30 -18.24 -21.33
CA ALA A 18 10.29 -18.43 -20.28
C ALA A 18 9.64 -17.09 -19.87
N PRO A 19 8.31 -17.06 -19.62
CA PRO A 19 7.62 -15.83 -19.26
C PRO A 19 8.05 -15.33 -17.88
N ARG A 20 8.30 -14.03 -17.76
CA ARG A 20 8.65 -13.41 -16.46
C ARG A 20 7.39 -13.14 -15.64
N PRO A 21 7.29 -13.64 -14.39
CA PRO A 21 6.07 -13.51 -13.61
C PRO A 21 5.82 -12.06 -13.19
N ARG A 22 4.61 -11.55 -13.47
CA ARG A 22 4.21 -10.19 -13.12
C ARG A 22 3.91 -10.05 -11.63
N GLY A 23 4.35 -8.95 -11.03
CA GLY A 23 4.14 -8.62 -9.61
C GLY A 23 2.87 -7.80 -9.32
N ASN A 24 2.57 -7.62 -8.02
CA ASN A 24 1.46 -6.81 -7.52
C ASN A 24 1.88 -5.59 -6.67
N ARG A 25 3.18 -5.41 -6.44
CA ARG A 25 3.72 -4.39 -5.54
C ARG A 25 3.35 -2.95 -5.95
N GLY A 26 3.46 -2.61 -7.23
CA GLY A 26 3.10 -1.27 -7.73
C GLY A 26 1.60 -0.97 -7.62
N ALA A 27 0.75 -1.97 -7.89
CA ALA A 27 -0.69 -1.84 -7.74
C ALA A 27 -1.09 -1.67 -6.26
N ALA A 28 -0.42 -2.38 -5.34
CA ALA A 28 -0.60 -2.17 -3.91
C ALA A 28 -0.27 -0.73 -3.50
N GLY A 29 0.79 -0.12 -4.07
CA GLY A 29 1.12 1.29 -3.85
C GLY A 29 0.04 2.24 -4.36
N ALA A 30 -0.47 2.04 -5.58
CA ALA A 30 -1.52 2.88 -6.15
C ALA A 30 -2.85 2.78 -5.36
N ILE A 31 -3.25 1.56 -4.98
CA ILE A 31 -4.43 1.35 -4.13
C ILE A 31 -4.20 1.95 -2.74
N GLY A 32 -2.97 1.85 -2.21
CA GLY A 32 -2.57 2.46 -0.95
C GLY A 32 -2.71 3.99 -0.94
N LEU A 33 -2.47 4.67 -2.06
CA LEU A 33 -2.70 6.12 -2.16
C LEU A 33 -4.19 6.47 -2.01
N LEU A 34 -5.08 5.70 -2.63
CA LEU A 34 -6.53 5.86 -2.46
C LEU A 34 -6.95 5.57 -1.01
N ALA A 35 -6.36 4.54 -0.40
CA ALA A 35 -6.59 4.23 1.01
C ALA A 35 -6.12 5.39 1.92
N ALA A 36 -4.98 6.01 1.62
CA ALA A 36 -4.42 7.12 2.38
C ALA A 36 -5.28 8.39 2.24
N LEU A 37 -5.83 8.64 1.05
CA LEU A 37 -6.82 9.70 0.86
C LEU A 37 -8.08 9.42 1.70
N GLY A 38 -8.57 8.19 1.70
CA GLY A 38 -9.68 7.77 2.56
C GLY A 38 -9.38 7.95 4.05
N PHE A 39 -8.16 7.61 4.48
CA PHE A 39 -7.67 7.85 5.84
C PHE A 39 -7.72 9.34 6.19
N ALA A 40 -7.18 10.22 5.34
CA ALA A 40 -7.17 11.66 5.57
C ALA A 40 -8.58 12.23 5.71
N VAL A 41 -9.51 11.82 4.83
CA VAL A 41 -10.91 12.25 4.88
C VAL A 41 -11.59 11.78 6.17
N LEU A 42 -11.40 10.52 6.56
CA LEU A 42 -11.99 9.97 7.78
C LEU A 42 -11.39 10.58 9.04
N LEU A 43 -10.08 10.86 9.05
CA LEU A 43 -9.43 11.54 10.16
C LEU A 43 -9.95 12.98 10.30
N LEU A 44 -10.08 13.72 9.20
CA LEU A 44 -10.65 15.07 9.22
C LEU A 44 -12.10 15.03 9.73
N ALA A 45 -12.91 14.10 9.23
CA ALA A 45 -14.28 13.91 9.71
C ALA A 45 -14.30 13.63 11.22
N ALA A 46 -13.38 12.81 11.74
CA ALA A 46 -13.29 12.54 13.17
C ALA A 46 -12.95 13.79 13.99
N VAL A 47 -12.01 14.63 13.52
CA VAL A 47 -11.70 15.92 14.15
C VAL A 47 -12.93 16.82 14.22
N LEU A 48 -13.66 16.95 13.11
CA LEU A 48 -14.86 17.79 13.06
C LEU A 48 -15.98 17.26 13.96
N ILE A 49 -16.23 15.96 13.94
CA ILE A 49 -17.27 15.33 14.79
C ILE A 49 -16.93 15.50 16.27
N ILE A 50 -15.68 15.25 16.66
CA ILE A 50 -15.23 15.39 18.06
C ILE A 50 -15.26 16.86 18.50
N GLY A 51 -14.82 17.80 17.66
CA GLY A 51 -14.84 19.21 17.99
C GLY A 51 -16.26 19.78 18.11
N TRP A 52 -17.17 19.39 17.20
CA TRP A 52 -18.58 19.78 17.24
C TRP A 52 -19.28 19.23 18.48
N SER A 53 -19.14 17.92 18.74
CA SER A 53 -19.75 17.27 19.91
C SER A 53 -19.23 17.81 21.25
N ALA A 54 -17.99 18.31 21.29
CA ALA A 54 -17.41 18.94 22.46
C ALA A 54 -17.75 20.44 22.58
N GLY A 55 -18.55 21.01 21.67
CA GLY A 55 -18.88 22.44 21.66
C GLY A 55 -17.71 23.37 21.31
N ARG A 56 -16.62 22.82 20.74
CA ARG A 56 -15.42 23.59 20.33
C ARG A 56 -15.50 24.12 18.90
N ILE A 57 -16.37 23.54 18.07
CA ILE A 57 -16.61 23.96 16.69
C ILE A 57 -18.09 24.33 16.56
N ASN A 58 -18.34 25.47 15.93
CA ASN A 58 -19.64 25.91 15.43
C ASN A 58 -19.53 26.28 13.94
N VAL A 59 -20.65 26.70 13.34
CA VAL A 59 -20.73 27.06 11.91
C VAL A 59 -19.72 28.14 11.53
N ASP A 60 -19.54 29.15 12.37
CA ASP A 60 -18.64 30.29 12.10
C ASP A 60 -17.17 29.87 12.10
N SER A 61 -16.78 28.95 13.00
CA SER A 61 -15.41 28.44 13.14
C SER A 61 -15.07 27.26 12.22
N LEU A 62 -16.02 26.74 11.44
CA LEU A 62 -15.87 25.48 10.71
C LEU A 62 -14.74 25.55 9.67
N VAL A 63 -14.73 26.61 8.86
CA VAL A 63 -13.74 26.79 7.79
C VAL A 63 -12.35 26.94 8.39
N ASP A 64 -12.20 27.78 9.41
CA ASP A 64 -10.92 27.98 10.11
C ASP A 64 -10.41 26.68 10.72
N THR A 65 -11.29 25.89 11.33
CA THR A 65 -10.91 24.58 11.89
C THR A 65 -10.42 23.62 10.82
N ILE A 66 -11.10 23.56 9.66
CA ILE A 66 -10.65 22.73 8.54
C ILE A 66 -9.26 23.17 8.08
N VAL A 67 -9.06 24.47 7.84
CA VAL A 67 -7.78 25.03 7.39
C VAL A 67 -6.66 24.74 8.39
N LEU A 68 -6.89 24.99 9.68
CA LEU A 68 -5.93 24.69 10.75
C LEU A 68 -5.60 23.20 10.81
N THR A 69 -6.58 22.33 10.62
CA THR A 69 -6.37 20.87 10.67
C THR A 69 -5.55 20.39 9.47
N VAL A 70 -5.94 20.76 8.24
CA VAL A 70 -5.27 20.27 7.02
C VAL A 70 -3.89 20.90 6.78
N THR A 71 -3.52 21.92 7.56
CA THR A 71 -2.18 22.52 7.52
C THR A 71 -1.27 22.03 8.65
N ALA A 72 -1.77 21.21 9.58
CA ALA A 72 -1.03 20.76 10.74
C ALA A 72 -0.26 19.43 10.52
N TRP A 73 0.87 19.29 11.21
CA TRP A 73 1.71 18.08 11.14
C TRP A 73 1.03 16.86 11.74
N ASN A 74 0.25 17.05 12.81
CA ASN A 74 -0.52 15.99 13.47
C ASN A 74 -1.59 15.35 12.56
N PHE A 75 -2.01 16.04 11.49
CA PHE A 75 -2.92 15.50 10.49
C PHE A 75 -2.19 14.68 9.42
N TRP A 76 -1.09 15.20 8.86
CA TRP A 76 -0.42 14.54 7.73
C TRP A 76 0.53 13.42 8.12
N MET A 77 1.16 13.46 9.30
CA MET A 77 2.08 12.40 9.74
C MET A 77 1.43 11.02 9.84
N PRO A 78 0.26 10.83 10.49
CA PRO A 78 -0.40 9.52 10.49
C PRO A 78 -0.83 9.08 9.09
N VAL A 79 -1.23 10.00 8.20
CA VAL A 79 -1.59 9.70 6.79
C VAL A 79 -0.38 9.18 6.01
N ALA A 80 0.76 9.85 6.13
CA ALA A 80 2.00 9.48 5.45
C ALA A 80 2.52 8.13 5.97
N VAL A 81 2.59 7.97 7.30
CA VAL A 81 3.05 6.71 7.92
C VAL A 81 2.10 5.56 7.58
N PHE A 82 0.79 5.79 7.58
CA PHE A 82 -0.20 4.81 7.10
C PHE A 82 0.11 4.37 5.67
N TYR A 83 0.31 5.32 4.75
CA TYR A 83 0.60 5.01 3.36
C TYR A 83 1.84 4.14 3.20
N PHE A 84 2.96 4.54 3.83
CA PHE A 84 4.21 3.79 3.74
C PHE A 84 4.09 2.41 4.37
N ALA A 85 3.44 2.28 5.53
CA ALA A 85 3.23 0.99 6.19
C ALA A 85 2.32 0.07 5.37
N PHE A 86 1.22 0.58 4.81
CA PHE A 86 0.33 -0.17 3.93
C PHE A 86 1.07 -0.64 2.67
N TRP A 87 1.81 0.26 2.02
CA TRP A 87 2.55 -0.07 0.81
C TRP A 87 3.66 -1.09 1.08
N LEU A 88 4.42 -0.92 2.17
CA LEU A 88 5.44 -1.87 2.60
C LEU A 88 4.84 -3.25 2.85
N LEU A 89 3.73 -3.31 3.59
CA LEU A 89 3.01 -4.56 3.83
C LEU A 89 2.55 -5.19 2.50
N GLY A 90 1.99 -4.39 1.59
CA GLY A 90 1.58 -4.84 0.26
C GLY A 90 2.75 -5.31 -0.61
N ALA A 91 3.93 -4.70 -0.47
CA ALA A 91 5.13 -5.12 -1.18
C ALA A 91 5.65 -6.49 -0.68
N VAL A 92 5.53 -6.74 0.63
CA VAL A 92 5.86 -8.01 1.29
C VAL A 92 4.84 -9.10 0.94
N ILE A 93 3.54 -8.84 1.09
CA ILE A 93 2.46 -9.79 0.79
C ILE A 93 2.38 -10.08 -0.72
N ASN A 94 2.62 -9.08 -1.57
CA ASN A 94 2.56 -9.15 -3.03
C ASN A 94 1.23 -9.71 -3.57
N ARG A 95 1.16 -11.01 -3.91
CA ARG A 95 -0.03 -11.71 -4.42
C ARG A 95 -0.71 -12.58 -3.37
N GLY A 96 -0.40 -12.37 -2.09
CA GLY A 96 -0.98 -13.12 -0.97
C GLY A 96 -2.48 -12.90 -0.80
N ARG A 97 -3.11 -13.83 -0.07
CA ARG A 97 -4.55 -13.85 0.20
C ARG A 97 -4.96 -12.73 1.15
N TRP A 98 -6.24 -12.37 1.13
CA TRP A 98 -6.82 -11.33 2.00
C TRP A 98 -6.55 -11.56 3.50
N GLY A 99 -6.52 -12.82 3.96
CA GLY A 99 -6.24 -13.14 5.37
C GLY A 99 -4.93 -12.56 5.91
N HIS A 100 -3.90 -12.39 5.08
CA HIS A 100 -2.65 -11.73 5.52
C HIS A 100 -2.88 -10.25 5.87
N TRP A 101 -3.76 -9.55 5.15
CA TRP A 101 -4.10 -8.16 5.42
C TRP A 101 -4.91 -8.02 6.72
N VAL A 102 -5.71 -9.03 7.07
CA VAL A 102 -6.45 -9.07 8.34
C VAL A 102 -5.50 -9.21 9.53
N VAL A 103 -4.58 -10.16 9.45
CA VAL A 103 -3.64 -10.44 10.55
C VAL A 103 -2.59 -9.34 10.67
N TRP A 104 -1.91 -9.01 9.58
CA TRP A 104 -0.79 -8.06 9.60
C TRP A 104 -1.24 -6.59 9.50
N GLY A 105 -2.51 -6.33 9.17
CA GLY A 105 -3.06 -4.97 9.19
C GLY A 105 -3.01 -4.30 10.57
N VAL A 106 -2.91 -5.08 11.64
CA VAL A 106 -2.64 -4.55 12.99
C VAL A 106 -1.32 -3.76 13.03
N LEU A 107 -0.28 -4.20 12.32
CA LEU A 107 1.01 -3.49 12.27
C LEU A 107 0.86 -2.13 11.59
N VAL A 108 0.00 -2.04 10.57
CA VAL A 108 -0.29 -0.76 9.90
C VAL A 108 -1.08 0.16 10.84
N GLY A 109 -2.05 -0.36 11.57
CA GLY A 109 -2.73 0.40 12.63
C GLY A 109 -1.76 0.93 13.69
N VAL A 110 -0.86 0.09 14.20
CA VAL A 110 0.19 0.50 15.15
C VAL A 110 1.11 1.55 14.54
N ALA A 111 1.50 1.40 13.27
CA ALA A 111 2.31 2.41 12.58
C ALA A 111 1.57 3.75 12.49
N SER A 112 0.29 3.77 12.11
CA SER A 112 -0.53 4.99 12.05
C SER A 112 -0.68 5.67 13.41
N TYR A 113 -0.83 4.89 14.48
CA TYR A 113 -0.82 5.39 15.87
C TYR A 113 0.48 6.12 16.21
N PHE A 114 1.63 5.49 15.93
CA PHE A 114 2.92 6.15 16.13
C PHE A 114 3.12 7.33 15.18
N GLY A 115 2.57 7.27 13.98
CA GLY A 115 2.54 8.39 13.04
C GLY A 115 1.79 9.61 13.60
N TYR A 116 0.71 9.41 14.35
CA TYR A 116 0.02 10.49 15.05
C TYR A 116 0.91 11.11 16.15
N ILE A 117 1.53 10.28 17.00
CA ILE A 117 2.44 10.75 18.05
C ILE A 117 3.64 11.50 17.45
N LEU A 118 4.19 10.98 16.35
CA LEU A 118 5.24 11.64 15.59
C LEU A 118 4.75 13.00 15.07
N GLY A 119 3.53 13.08 14.57
CA GLY A 119 2.87 14.32 14.20
C GLY A 119 2.81 15.34 15.33
N ALA A 120 2.47 14.92 16.54
CA ALA A 120 2.50 15.80 17.71
C ALA A 120 3.91 16.30 18.04
N LEU A 121 4.93 15.44 17.95
CA LEU A 121 6.34 15.80 18.15
C LEU A 121 6.89 16.74 17.07
N PHE A 122 6.40 16.66 15.83
CA PHE A 122 6.75 17.62 14.79
C PHE A 122 6.00 18.95 14.96
N GLN A 123 4.75 18.89 15.42
CA GLN A 123 3.93 20.07 15.70
C GLN A 123 4.49 20.88 16.88
N ALA A 124 4.97 20.20 17.91
CA ALA A 124 5.70 20.78 19.04
C ALA A 124 7.19 20.46 18.87
N PRO A 125 7.95 21.31 18.16
CA PRO A 125 9.24 20.98 17.57
C PRO A 125 10.16 20.18 18.51
N PHE A 126 10.21 18.85 18.35
CA PHE A 126 10.83 17.97 19.35
C PHE A 126 12.30 18.27 19.60
N TRP A 127 13.00 18.85 18.62
CA TRP A 127 14.39 19.29 18.71
C TRP A 127 14.61 20.50 19.64
N LEU A 128 13.53 21.14 20.09
CA LEU A 128 13.55 22.22 21.08
C LEU A 128 13.08 21.73 22.46
N LEU A 129 12.60 20.49 22.57
CA LEU A 129 12.08 19.94 23.82
C LEU A 129 13.20 19.31 24.66
N THR A 130 13.10 19.44 25.98
CA THR A 130 13.88 18.58 26.88
C THR A 130 13.35 17.15 26.80
N ALA A 131 14.15 16.17 27.20
CA ALA A 131 13.71 14.76 27.24
C ALA A 131 12.46 14.57 28.13
N ARG A 132 12.36 15.32 29.23
CA ARG A 132 11.19 15.28 30.13
C ARG A 132 9.94 15.83 29.46
N ASP A 133 10.05 16.95 28.76
CA ASP A 133 8.92 17.57 28.07
C ASP A 133 8.44 16.71 26.90
N GLY A 134 9.36 16.09 26.17
CA GLY A 134 9.05 15.12 25.12
C GLY A 134 8.29 13.91 25.65
N LEU A 135 8.72 13.33 26.78
CA LEU A 135 8.01 12.21 27.41
C LEU A 135 6.64 12.61 27.95
N ALA A 136 6.50 13.81 28.51
CA ALA A 136 5.21 14.34 28.96
C ALA A 136 4.24 14.52 27.80
N LEU A 137 4.72 15.04 26.67
CA LEU A 137 3.93 15.19 25.44
C LEU A 137 3.49 13.82 24.88
N ILE A 138 4.41 12.87 24.77
CA ILE A 138 4.06 11.50 24.33
C ILE A 138 3.03 10.89 25.28
N GLY A 139 3.19 11.06 26.59
CA GLY A 139 2.24 10.57 27.59
C GLY A 139 0.83 11.18 27.44
N ALA A 140 0.74 12.48 27.16
CA ALA A 140 -0.53 13.16 26.94
C ALA A 140 -1.22 12.71 25.64
N GLU A 141 -0.44 12.43 24.60
CA GLU A 141 -0.95 12.04 23.28
C GLU A 141 -1.20 10.55 23.13
N ALA A 142 -0.57 9.70 23.95
CA ALA A 142 -0.60 8.25 23.82
C ALA A 142 -2.02 7.64 23.86
N LEU A 143 -2.94 8.27 24.59
CA LEU A 143 -4.34 7.85 24.69
C LEU A 143 -5.30 8.93 24.20
N SER A 144 -4.82 9.89 23.41
CA SER A 144 -5.71 10.87 22.81
C SER A 144 -6.72 10.16 21.89
N PRO A 145 -7.96 10.67 21.79
CA PRO A 145 -8.95 10.09 20.88
C PRO A 145 -8.42 9.96 19.44
N TYR A 146 -7.59 10.91 19.00
CA TYR A 146 -7.03 10.93 17.65
C TYR A 146 -5.95 9.88 17.43
N ALA A 147 -5.15 9.55 18.45
CA ALA A 147 -4.21 8.44 18.39
C ALA A 147 -4.95 7.10 18.20
N ILE A 148 -6.01 6.88 18.99
CA ILE A 148 -6.86 5.69 18.92
C ILE A 148 -7.57 5.61 17.56
N ILE A 149 -8.14 6.72 17.08
CA ILE A 149 -8.76 6.79 15.75
C ILE A 149 -7.73 6.46 14.66
N SER A 150 -6.52 6.99 14.75
CA SER A 150 -5.45 6.71 13.78
C SER A 150 -5.10 5.22 13.75
N PHE A 151 -5.06 4.56 14.90
CA PHE A 151 -4.90 3.10 14.99
C PHE A 151 -6.04 2.36 14.28
N VAL A 152 -7.29 2.68 14.64
CA VAL A 152 -8.49 2.00 14.12
C VAL A 152 -8.60 2.20 12.62
N LEU A 153 -8.49 3.43 12.13
CA LEU A 153 -8.51 3.73 10.70
C LEU A 153 -7.39 3.01 9.96
N GLY A 154 -6.17 3.01 10.52
CA GLY A 154 -5.03 2.33 9.92
C GLY A 154 -5.27 0.82 9.78
N ARG A 155 -5.84 0.19 10.81
CA ARG A 155 -6.21 -1.23 10.77
C ARG A 155 -7.33 -1.49 9.77
N GLU A 156 -8.46 -0.80 9.89
CA GLU A 156 -9.65 -1.07 9.08
C GLU A 156 -9.38 -0.77 7.60
N LEU A 157 -8.84 0.38 7.25
CA LEU A 157 -8.56 0.69 5.85
C LEU A 157 -7.57 -0.31 5.24
N THR A 158 -6.60 -0.81 6.02
CA THR A 158 -5.69 -1.87 5.57
C THR A 158 -6.42 -3.16 5.23
N ILE A 159 -7.42 -3.55 6.02
CA ILE A 159 -8.22 -4.75 5.78
C ILE A 159 -9.08 -4.60 4.51
N TRP A 160 -9.77 -3.47 4.37
CA TRP A 160 -10.74 -3.24 3.31
C TRP A 160 -10.05 -3.04 1.96
N PHE A 161 -9.03 -2.17 1.91
CA PHE A 161 -8.24 -1.96 0.69
C PHE A 161 -7.31 -3.16 0.42
N GLY A 162 -6.84 -3.86 1.44
CA GLY A 162 -6.12 -5.13 1.30
C GLY A 162 -6.93 -6.22 0.61
N ALA A 163 -8.26 -6.24 0.80
CA ALA A 163 -9.15 -7.14 0.04
C ALA A 163 -9.11 -6.82 -1.45
N TRP A 164 -9.13 -5.53 -1.83
CA TRP A 164 -9.02 -5.09 -3.21
C TRP A 164 -7.64 -5.45 -3.80
N VAL A 165 -6.55 -5.19 -3.09
CA VAL A 165 -5.19 -5.58 -3.51
C VAL A 165 -5.09 -7.09 -3.73
N SER A 166 -5.70 -7.89 -2.84
CA SER A 166 -5.71 -9.36 -2.94
C SER A 166 -6.49 -9.87 -4.14
N ARG A 167 -7.67 -9.29 -4.44
CA ARG A 167 -8.47 -9.64 -5.62
C ARG A 167 -7.69 -9.39 -6.92
N ARG A 168 -7.04 -8.24 -7.03
CA ARG A 168 -6.18 -7.94 -8.18
C ARG A 168 -4.95 -8.86 -8.21
N GLY A 169 -4.35 -9.14 -7.05
CA GLY A 169 -3.24 -10.08 -6.92
C GLY A 169 -3.57 -11.47 -7.46
N LYS A 170 -4.77 -11.99 -7.16
CA LYS A 170 -5.27 -13.25 -7.70
C LYS A 170 -5.35 -13.23 -9.23
N ARG A 171 -5.91 -12.15 -9.81
CA ARG A 171 -6.00 -11.99 -11.27
C ARG A 171 -4.62 -11.98 -11.94
N VAL A 172 -3.61 -11.39 -11.30
CA VAL A 172 -2.24 -11.42 -11.82
C VAL A 172 -1.62 -12.81 -11.75
N SER A 173 -1.91 -13.60 -10.70
CA SER A 173 -1.49 -15.00 -10.66
C SER A 173 -2.11 -15.79 -11.82
N GLU A 174 -3.43 -15.65 -12.05
CA GLU A 174 -4.12 -16.32 -13.18
C GLU A 174 -3.46 -16.00 -14.53
N ILE A 175 -3.13 -14.72 -14.79
CA ILE A 175 -2.45 -14.30 -16.03
C ILE A 175 -1.06 -14.91 -16.15
N ASN A 176 -0.31 -15.01 -15.04
CA ASN A 176 1.02 -15.61 -15.06
C ASN A 176 0.94 -17.12 -15.32
N ASP A 177 -0.06 -17.78 -14.74
CA ASP A 177 -0.27 -19.22 -14.91
C ASP A 177 -0.70 -19.53 -16.36
N GLU A 178 -1.58 -18.72 -16.96
CA GLU A 178 -1.96 -18.83 -18.38
C GLU A 178 -0.75 -18.65 -19.31
N ALA A 179 0.09 -17.64 -19.07
CA ALA A 179 1.30 -17.41 -19.86
C ALA A 179 2.30 -18.57 -19.74
N GLN A 180 2.40 -19.19 -18.57
CA GLN A 180 3.25 -20.35 -18.33
C GLN A 180 2.73 -21.59 -19.06
N LEU A 181 1.41 -21.83 -19.04
CA LEU A 181 0.79 -22.93 -19.78
C LEU A 181 0.92 -22.77 -21.29
N GLU A 182 0.81 -21.55 -21.81
CA GLU A 182 1.04 -21.27 -23.23
C GLU A 182 2.50 -21.56 -23.62
N TYR A 183 3.45 -21.14 -22.78
CA TYR A 183 4.86 -21.47 -22.94
C TYR A 183 5.09 -22.99 -23.00
N GLU A 184 4.52 -23.74 -22.07
CA GLU A 184 4.63 -25.21 -22.04
C GLU A 184 4.03 -25.86 -23.30
N ARG A 185 2.86 -25.39 -23.78
CA ARG A 185 2.27 -25.85 -25.05
C ARG A 185 3.18 -25.58 -26.26
N THR A 186 3.86 -24.43 -26.30
CA THR A 186 4.80 -24.14 -27.39
C THR A 186 6.05 -25.01 -27.34
N LEU A 187 6.51 -25.39 -26.14
CA LEU A 187 7.62 -26.33 -25.99
C LEU A 187 7.22 -27.74 -26.43
N GLU A 188 6.02 -28.21 -26.05
CA GLU A 188 5.50 -29.53 -26.43
C GLU A 188 5.26 -29.66 -27.94
N ALA A 189 4.82 -28.59 -28.61
CA ALA A 189 4.58 -28.58 -30.05
C ALA A 189 5.88 -28.78 -30.88
N GLY A 190 7.05 -28.55 -30.29
CA GLY A 190 8.35 -28.67 -30.95
C GLY A 190 8.56 -27.66 -32.10
N PRO A 191 9.75 -27.66 -32.73
CA PRO A 191 10.07 -26.72 -33.80
C PRO A 191 9.21 -27.01 -35.03
N GLN A 192 8.27 -26.10 -35.33
CA GLN A 192 7.51 -26.15 -36.58
C GLN A 192 8.42 -25.68 -37.73
N LEU A 193 8.79 -26.61 -38.62
CA LEU A 193 9.43 -26.25 -39.88
C LEU A 193 8.41 -25.46 -40.70
N TYR A 194 8.61 -24.15 -40.80
CA TYR A 194 7.82 -23.29 -41.68
C TYR A 194 8.00 -23.78 -43.12
N ARG A 195 7.03 -24.55 -43.63
CA ARG A 195 7.01 -25.03 -45.00
C ARG A 195 6.24 -24.00 -45.81
N GLY A 196 6.98 -23.04 -46.36
CA GLY A 196 6.47 -22.10 -47.36
C GLY A 196 6.05 -22.80 -48.65
#